data_AF-A0A2S6R3T8-F1
#
_entry.id   AF-A0A2S6R3T8-F1
#
_cell.length_a   1.000
_cell.length_b   1.000
_cell.length_c   1.000
_cell.angle_alpha   90.00
_cell.angle_beta   90.00
_cell.angle_gamma   90.00
#
_symmetry.space_group_name_H-M   'P 1'
#
loop_
_entity.id
_entity.type
_entity.pdbx_description
1 polymer ?
#
loop_
_entity_poly.entity_id
_entity_poly.type
_entity_poly.pdbx_seq_one_letter_code
_entity_poly.pdbx_strand_id
1 'polypeptide(L)'
;MNGGIPNTVKRVTACLAGLCVMLFGVAACADNFPPGEVRSALTVADLMADHNVDGAPVHNAYFMPVGKQQPALHRFEGTLTLPEFDLRVAVAATTYVPHDLPPGATIFPGVDLEFFVQDGYLVPVRRGIIRPKGGSSLTQIIVSPGRVWSEPGDGGFSRASFPFVTVNDISNNSHNGIATFVFDENQVSSLRLQIVQEAASWAMYDFWGQSSMTYRPHAMADRAQLAIKFAEERDREVPMRAWSALKALNGGKSVPPIIHQHGSRESVSVAGLIIDGVIY
;
A
#
# COMPACT_ATOMS: atom_id res chain seq x y z
N MET A 1 83.26 0.10 -6.97
CA MET A 1 82.94 1.53 -6.78
C MET A 1 81.61 1.62 -6.05
N ASN A 2 81.60 2.46 -5.00
CA ASN A 2 80.53 2.83 -4.06
C ASN A 2 79.17 3.06 -4.75
N GLY A 3 77.99 2.97 -4.13
CA GLY A 3 77.49 2.89 -2.75
C GLY A 3 75.95 3.01 -2.89
N GLY A 4 75.06 2.44 -2.09
CA GLY A 4 74.83 2.59 -0.66
C GLY A 4 73.29 2.52 -0.45
N ILE A 5 72.85 1.68 0.49
CA ILE A 5 71.49 1.59 1.08
C ILE A 5 71.62 2.41 2.41
N PRO A 6 70.63 3.14 3.01
CA PRO A 6 69.28 2.64 3.31
C PRO A 6 68.11 3.66 3.55
N ASN A 7 66.93 3.08 3.76
CA ASN A 7 65.80 3.47 4.63
C ASN A 7 65.60 4.93 5.06
N THR A 8 64.35 5.40 4.99
CA THR A 8 63.76 6.12 6.14
C THR A 8 62.24 5.90 6.22
N VAL A 9 61.81 5.19 7.27
CA VAL A 9 60.46 5.30 7.83
C VAL A 9 60.48 6.49 8.79
N LYS A 10 59.51 7.41 8.69
CA LYS A 10 59.09 8.26 9.82
C LYS A 10 57.57 8.34 9.88
N ARG A 11 57.07 7.97 11.07
CA ARG A 11 55.71 8.11 11.61
C ARG A 11 55.41 9.59 11.96
N VAL A 12 54.23 9.77 12.58
CA VAL A 12 53.81 10.86 13.51
C VAL A 12 53.00 11.94 12.75
N THR A 13 51.78 12.36 13.11
CA THR A 13 51.03 12.38 14.38
C THR A 13 49.52 12.54 14.06
N ALA A 14 48.65 11.95 14.87
CA ALA A 14 47.27 12.42 15.01
C ALA A 14 47.26 13.68 15.91
N CYS A 15 46.41 14.67 15.62
CA CYS A 15 45.91 15.55 16.66
C CYS A 15 44.54 16.14 16.33
N LEU A 16 43.83 16.42 17.42
CA LEU A 16 42.38 16.44 17.61
C LEU A 16 41.75 17.83 17.39
N ALA A 17 40.42 17.81 17.35
CA ALA A 17 39.48 18.89 17.71
C ALA A 17 39.13 19.95 16.64
N GLY A 18 37.98 19.73 16.02
CA GLY A 18 37.16 20.75 15.36
C GLY A 18 35.70 20.40 15.54
N LEU A 19 35.15 20.69 16.73
CA LEU A 19 33.72 20.64 17.03
C LEU A 19 33.02 21.65 16.11
N CYS A 20 32.39 21.17 15.04
CA CYS A 20 31.40 21.93 14.29
C CYS A 20 30.09 21.14 14.37
N VAL A 21 29.29 21.49 15.37
CA VAL A 21 27.86 21.15 15.41
C VAL A 21 27.22 21.95 14.29
N MET A 22 27.26 21.40 13.09
CA MET A 22 26.34 21.81 12.03
C MET A 22 25.06 21.03 12.28
N LEU A 23 24.09 21.73 12.89
CA LEU A 23 22.67 21.38 12.84
C LEU A 23 22.24 21.43 11.37
N PHE A 24 22.60 20.39 10.62
CA PHE A 24 21.84 20.04 9.43
C PHE A 24 20.53 19.49 9.95
N GLY A 25 19.49 20.32 9.85
CA GLY A 25 18.13 19.83 9.85
C GLY A 25 18.05 18.77 8.76
N VAL A 26 18.12 17.51 9.18
CA VAL A 26 17.69 16.39 8.38
C VAL A 26 16.20 16.64 8.23
N ALA A 27 15.80 17.22 7.09
CA ALA A 27 14.48 16.92 6.57
C ALA A 27 14.47 15.40 6.47
N ALA A 28 13.84 14.75 7.45
CA ALA A 28 13.68 13.32 7.46
C ALA A 28 12.94 12.99 6.18
N CYS A 29 13.69 12.56 5.15
CA CYS A 29 13.14 11.69 4.14
C CYS A 29 12.42 10.60 4.93
N ALA A 30 11.11 10.44 4.73
CA ALA A 30 10.35 9.37 5.36
C ALA A 30 11.14 8.07 5.15
N ASP A 31 11.72 7.58 6.23
CA ASP A 31 12.61 6.44 6.21
C ASP A 31 11.77 5.23 5.79
N ASN A 32 12.00 4.73 4.56
CA ASN A 32 11.29 3.64 3.89
C ASN A 32 11.50 2.26 4.55
N PHE A 33 11.77 2.20 5.86
CA PHE A 33 11.97 0.95 6.56
C PHE A 33 10.64 0.24 6.81
N PRO A 34 10.63 -1.11 6.74
CA PRO A 34 9.48 -1.87 7.16
C PRO A 34 9.13 -1.55 8.62
N PRO A 35 7.85 -1.61 9.01
CA PRO A 35 7.44 -1.34 10.37
C PRO A 35 8.17 -2.28 11.35
N GLY A 36 8.53 -1.74 12.52
CA GLY A 36 8.99 -2.54 13.65
C GLY A 36 7.83 -3.27 14.34
N GLU A 37 8.00 -3.65 15.62
CA GLU A 37 6.89 -4.22 16.41
C GLU A 37 5.79 -3.21 16.74
N VAL A 38 6.08 -1.91 16.61
CA VAL A 38 5.17 -0.80 16.92
C VAL A 38 4.99 0.06 15.69
N ARG A 39 3.75 0.46 15.42
CA ARG A 39 3.41 1.35 14.31
C ARG A 39 3.99 2.75 14.54
N SER A 40 4.84 3.19 13.62
CA SER A 40 5.37 4.56 13.56
C SER A 40 4.84 5.41 12.40
N ALA A 41 4.02 4.84 11.51
CA ALA A 41 3.36 5.56 10.42
C ALA A 41 1.93 5.06 10.20
N LEU A 42 1.06 5.92 9.69
CA LEU A 42 -0.39 5.67 9.60
C LEU A 42 -1.01 5.38 10.97
N THR A 43 -0.47 6.03 12.00
CA THR A 43 -1.03 6.02 13.35
C THR A 43 -2.45 6.58 13.34
N VAL A 44 -3.21 6.38 14.41
CA VAL A 44 -4.55 6.99 14.53
C VAL A 44 -4.47 8.50 14.37
N ALA A 45 -3.44 9.16 14.91
CA ALA A 45 -3.26 10.60 14.77
C ALA A 45 -3.07 11.00 13.29
N ASP A 46 -2.24 10.26 12.54
CA ASP A 46 -2.01 10.54 11.11
C ASP A 46 -3.28 10.38 10.29
N LEU A 47 -4.07 9.34 10.61
CA LEU A 47 -5.30 9.03 9.88
C LEU A 47 -6.46 9.96 10.28
N MET A 48 -6.48 10.47 11.50
CA MET A 48 -7.47 11.46 11.95
C MET A 48 -7.18 12.87 11.43
N ALA A 49 -6.00 13.11 10.88
CA ALA A 49 -5.74 14.35 10.17
C ALA A 49 -6.51 14.39 8.83
N ASP A 50 -6.95 15.58 8.41
CA ASP A 50 -7.67 15.77 7.15
C ASP A 50 -6.76 15.67 5.90
N HIS A 51 -5.45 15.59 6.09
CA HIS A 51 -4.46 15.51 5.02
C HIS A 51 -3.28 14.63 5.42
N ASN A 52 -2.57 14.11 4.41
CA ASN A 52 -1.32 13.38 4.61
C ASN A 52 -0.25 14.30 5.23
N VAL A 53 0.03 14.09 6.51
CA VAL A 53 0.95 14.91 7.33
C VAL A 53 2.38 14.89 6.77
N ASP A 54 2.88 13.73 6.37
CA ASP A 54 4.27 13.57 5.91
C ASP A 54 4.45 13.87 4.41
N GLY A 55 3.36 14.02 3.67
CA GLY A 55 3.40 14.37 2.25
C GLY A 55 3.97 13.31 1.30
N ALA A 56 4.54 12.21 1.80
CA ALA A 56 5.16 11.12 1.02
C ALA A 56 4.34 9.81 1.09
N PRO A 57 4.59 8.81 0.22
CA PRO A 57 4.11 7.44 0.44
C PRO A 57 4.82 6.78 1.64
N VAL A 58 4.29 5.68 2.15
CA VAL A 58 4.91 4.90 3.24
C VAL A 58 5.18 3.47 2.78
N HIS A 59 6.00 2.72 3.52
CA HIS A 59 6.22 1.31 3.22
C HIS A 59 4.90 0.51 3.24
N ASN A 60 4.62 -0.29 2.21
CA ASN A 60 3.34 -1.02 2.03
C ASN A 60 2.91 -1.85 3.24
N ALA A 61 3.87 -2.37 4.02
CA ALA A 61 3.60 -3.12 5.23
C ALA A 61 2.84 -2.33 6.33
N TYR A 62 2.82 -0.99 6.29
CA TYR A 62 1.98 -0.20 7.20
C TYR A 62 0.48 -0.32 6.89
N PHE A 63 0.08 -0.79 5.71
CA PHE A 63 -1.33 -1.10 5.40
C PHE A 63 -1.74 -2.49 5.86
N MET A 64 -0.82 -3.23 6.50
CA MET A 64 -1.05 -4.52 7.11
C MET A 64 -0.94 -4.38 8.64
N PRO A 65 -1.35 -5.41 9.40
CA PRO A 65 -1.16 -5.43 10.84
C PRO A 65 0.31 -5.27 11.22
N VAL A 66 0.59 -4.41 12.20
CA VAL A 66 1.94 -4.14 12.71
C VAL A 66 2.09 -4.74 14.10
N GLY A 67 3.07 -5.63 14.25
CA GLY A 67 3.31 -6.31 15.52
C GLY A 67 2.18 -7.25 15.91
N LYS A 68 1.72 -7.16 17.17
CA LYS A 68 0.64 -8.02 17.69
C LYS A 68 -0.71 -7.53 17.18
N GLN A 69 -1.46 -8.41 16.54
CA GLN A 69 -2.84 -8.16 16.12
C GLN A 69 -3.85 -8.93 16.96
N GLN A 70 -5.05 -8.39 17.09
CA GLN A 70 -6.23 -9.04 17.65
C GLN A 70 -7.41 -8.88 16.68
N PRO A 71 -8.51 -9.64 16.85
CA PRO A 71 -9.74 -9.37 16.12
C PRO A 71 -10.17 -7.90 16.25
N ALA A 72 -10.88 -7.38 15.24
CA ALA A 72 -11.47 -6.05 15.33
C ALA A 72 -12.38 -5.93 16.57
N LEU A 73 -12.29 -4.80 17.25
CA LEU A 73 -13.06 -4.48 18.46
C LEU A 73 -14.48 -4.03 18.13
N HIS A 74 -14.66 -3.44 16.94
CA HIS A 74 -15.89 -2.77 16.54
C HIS A 74 -16.56 -3.48 15.37
N ARG A 75 -17.88 -3.36 15.34
CA ARG A 75 -18.67 -3.75 14.17
C ARG A 75 -18.56 -2.69 13.08
N PHE A 76 -18.57 -3.11 11.83
CA PHE A 76 -18.64 -2.22 10.69
C PHE A 76 -19.67 -2.74 9.70
N GLU A 77 -20.66 -1.91 9.40
CA GLU A 77 -21.68 -2.16 8.37
C GLU A 77 -22.27 -0.82 7.92
N GLY A 78 -22.06 -0.45 6.66
CA GLY A 78 -22.63 0.77 6.12
C GLY A 78 -21.87 1.30 4.90
N THR A 79 -22.11 2.59 4.63
CA THR A 79 -21.55 3.30 3.47
C THR A 79 -20.47 4.28 3.89
N LEU A 80 -19.30 4.19 3.25
CA LEU A 80 -18.28 5.23 3.19
C LEU A 80 -18.52 6.09 1.95
N THR A 81 -18.67 7.40 2.13
CA THR A 81 -18.75 8.36 1.02
C THR A 81 -17.46 9.14 0.96
N LEU A 82 -16.73 8.99 -0.15
CA LEU A 82 -15.50 9.70 -0.45
C LEU A 82 -15.77 10.83 -1.45
N PRO A 83 -15.30 12.05 -1.19
CA PRO A 83 -15.28 13.08 -2.22
C PRO A 83 -14.25 12.74 -3.30
N GLU A 84 -14.34 13.43 -4.42
CA GLU A 84 -13.21 13.51 -5.36
C GLU A 84 -12.05 14.27 -4.67
N PHE A 85 -10.81 13.79 -4.85
CA PHE A 85 -9.64 14.47 -4.27
C PHE A 85 -8.37 14.25 -5.10
N ASP A 86 -7.44 15.20 -4.98
CA ASP A 86 -6.15 15.15 -5.64
C ASP A 86 -5.22 14.12 -4.99
N LEU A 87 -4.67 13.26 -5.83
CA LEU A 87 -3.53 12.41 -5.51
C LEU A 87 -2.25 13.19 -5.74
N ARG A 88 -1.29 12.99 -4.85
CA ARG A 88 0.10 13.31 -5.13
C ARG A 88 0.66 12.27 -6.08
N VAL A 89 1.60 12.70 -6.92
CA VAL A 89 2.23 11.85 -7.92
C VAL A 89 3.73 12.12 -7.99
N ALA A 90 4.50 11.06 -8.18
CA ALA A 90 5.89 11.13 -8.62
C ALA A 90 6.15 10.03 -9.65
N VAL A 91 7.17 10.21 -10.49
CA VAL A 91 7.72 9.12 -11.29
C VAL A 91 8.24 8.04 -10.34
N ALA A 92 7.91 6.79 -10.63
CA ALA A 92 8.17 5.66 -9.75
C ALA A 92 9.61 5.66 -9.20
N ALA A 93 9.75 5.49 -7.88
CA ALA A 93 11.01 5.50 -7.15
C ALA A 93 11.83 6.81 -7.26
N THR A 94 11.18 7.92 -7.61
CA THR A 94 11.78 9.27 -7.63
C THR A 94 10.90 10.27 -6.87
N THR A 95 11.34 11.52 -6.78
CA THR A 95 10.53 12.65 -6.31
C THR A 95 10.06 13.55 -7.44
N TYR A 96 10.30 13.16 -8.70
CA TYR A 96 10.01 13.99 -9.86
C TYR A 96 8.52 13.96 -10.18
N VAL A 97 7.88 15.12 -10.19
CA VAL A 97 6.47 15.27 -10.57
C VAL A 97 6.37 15.30 -12.10
N PRO A 98 5.68 14.35 -12.74
CA PRO A 98 5.50 14.36 -14.19
C PRO A 98 4.68 15.58 -14.64
N HIS A 99 5.16 16.31 -15.64
CA HIS A 99 4.52 17.54 -16.12
C HIS A 99 3.39 17.33 -17.14
N ASP A 100 3.31 16.15 -17.78
CA ASP A 100 2.44 15.92 -18.95
C ASP A 100 1.27 14.95 -18.67
N LEU A 101 0.82 14.84 -17.41
CA LEU A 101 -0.36 14.04 -17.10
C LEU A 101 -1.64 14.72 -17.60
N PRO A 102 -2.56 13.99 -18.25
CA PRO A 102 -3.84 14.53 -18.65
C PRO A 102 -4.61 15.12 -17.45
N PRO A 103 -5.38 16.22 -17.63
CA PRO A 103 -6.28 16.71 -16.59
C PRO A 103 -7.18 15.59 -16.07
N GLY A 104 -7.26 15.42 -14.75
CA GLY A 104 -8.05 14.37 -14.10
C GLY A 104 -7.32 13.03 -13.92
N ALA A 105 -6.09 12.86 -14.43
CA ALA A 105 -5.31 11.63 -14.22
C ALA A 105 -4.76 11.49 -12.79
N THR A 106 -4.58 12.61 -12.08
CA THR A 106 -4.12 12.65 -10.68
C THR A 106 -5.28 12.75 -9.69
N ILE A 107 -6.50 12.44 -10.10
CA ILE A 107 -7.70 12.65 -9.29
C ILE A 107 -8.30 11.29 -8.91
N PHE A 108 -8.40 11.01 -7.61
CA PHE A 108 -9.14 9.86 -7.12
C PHE A 108 -10.64 10.15 -7.20
N PRO A 109 -11.46 9.23 -7.75
CA PRO A 109 -12.86 9.52 -8.03
C PRO A 109 -13.69 9.61 -6.75
N GLY A 110 -14.66 10.53 -6.75
CA GLY A 110 -15.68 10.58 -5.71
C GLY A 110 -16.65 9.40 -5.82
N VAL A 111 -16.74 8.58 -4.76
CA VAL A 111 -17.42 7.27 -4.78
C VAL A 111 -18.11 6.94 -3.46
N ASP A 112 -19.14 6.09 -3.54
CA ASP A 112 -19.74 5.43 -2.38
C ASP A 112 -19.33 3.96 -2.32
N LEU A 113 -18.69 3.60 -1.21
CA LEU A 113 -18.25 2.24 -0.93
C LEU A 113 -19.05 1.68 0.24
N GLU A 114 -19.74 0.59 -0.02
CA GLU A 114 -20.57 -0.05 0.97
C GLU A 114 -19.88 -1.34 1.42
N PHE A 115 -19.65 -1.49 2.72
CA PHE A 115 -18.93 -2.62 3.30
C PHE A 115 -19.63 -3.18 4.53
N PHE A 116 -19.39 -4.46 4.78
CA PHE A 116 -19.70 -5.12 6.05
C PHE A 116 -18.52 -5.97 6.51
N VAL A 117 -18.42 -6.19 7.82
CA VAL A 117 -17.44 -7.11 8.38
C VAL A 117 -18.00 -8.53 8.51
N GLN A 118 -17.24 -9.51 8.02
CA GLN A 118 -17.53 -10.95 8.13
C GLN A 118 -16.24 -11.71 8.42
N ASP A 119 -16.16 -12.39 9.56
CA ASP A 119 -15.03 -13.28 9.93
C ASP A 119 -13.64 -12.63 9.78
N GLY A 120 -13.51 -11.36 10.16
CA GLY A 120 -12.27 -10.59 10.08
C GLY A 120 -11.94 -10.02 8.69
N TYR A 121 -12.86 -10.13 7.73
CA TYR A 121 -12.77 -9.48 6.43
C TYR A 121 -13.63 -8.23 6.37
N LEU A 122 -13.13 -7.21 5.67
CA LEU A 122 -13.92 -6.08 5.21
C LEU A 122 -14.47 -6.45 3.82
N VAL A 123 -15.75 -6.75 3.72
CA VAL A 123 -16.36 -7.26 2.49
C VAL A 123 -17.11 -6.15 1.77
N PRO A 124 -16.69 -5.75 0.55
CA PRO A 124 -17.45 -4.79 -0.24
C PRO A 124 -18.74 -5.44 -0.78
N VAL A 125 -19.84 -4.69 -0.74
CA VAL A 125 -21.13 -5.13 -1.32
C VAL A 125 -21.04 -5.19 -2.84
N ARG A 126 -20.38 -4.19 -3.45
CA ARG A 126 -20.12 -4.13 -4.90
C ARG A 126 -18.67 -4.56 -5.18
N ARG A 127 -18.52 -5.68 -5.91
CA ARG A 127 -17.23 -6.27 -6.32
C ARG A 127 -16.98 -6.16 -7.83
N GLY A 128 -17.56 -5.14 -8.46
CA GLY A 128 -17.36 -4.79 -9.86
C GLY A 128 -16.93 -3.34 -10.00
N ILE A 129 -16.99 -2.81 -11.22
CA ILE A 129 -16.64 -1.42 -11.51
C ILE A 129 -17.63 -0.46 -10.81
N ILE A 130 -17.08 0.38 -9.94
CA ILE A 130 -17.76 1.49 -9.26
C ILE A 130 -17.42 2.77 -10.01
N ARG A 131 -18.46 3.41 -10.57
CA ARG A 131 -18.32 4.64 -11.35
C ARG A 131 -18.36 5.87 -10.43
N PRO A 132 -17.60 6.93 -10.76
CA PRO A 132 -17.68 8.21 -10.06
C PRO A 132 -19.10 8.77 -10.07
N LYS A 133 -19.44 9.56 -9.06
CA LYS A 133 -20.72 10.31 -8.98
C LYS A 133 -20.79 11.53 -9.91
N GLY A 134 -19.87 11.63 -10.87
CA GLY A 134 -19.50 12.86 -11.58
C GLY A 134 -18.09 13.30 -11.18
N GLY A 135 -17.72 14.52 -11.52
CA GLY A 135 -16.38 15.05 -11.26
C GLY A 135 -15.49 15.01 -12.50
N SER A 136 -14.20 15.19 -12.25
CA SER A 136 -13.17 15.35 -13.28
C SER A 136 -12.17 14.19 -13.32
N SER A 137 -12.27 13.23 -12.39
CA SER A 137 -11.48 12.00 -12.42
C SER A 137 -11.66 11.23 -13.74
N LEU A 138 -10.54 10.76 -14.30
CA LEU A 138 -10.52 9.88 -15.47
C LEU A 138 -10.56 8.39 -15.11
N THR A 139 -10.84 8.06 -13.85
CA THR A 139 -10.76 6.69 -13.33
C THR A 139 -12.03 6.25 -12.66
N GLN A 140 -12.36 4.97 -12.87
CA GLN A 140 -13.33 4.20 -12.10
C GLN A 140 -12.55 3.30 -11.13
N ILE A 141 -13.22 2.71 -10.13
CA ILE A 141 -12.53 1.80 -9.21
C ILE A 141 -13.23 0.46 -9.07
N ILE A 142 -12.44 -0.58 -8.84
CA ILE A 142 -12.89 -1.89 -8.39
C ILE A 142 -12.33 -2.09 -6.99
N VAL A 143 -13.16 -2.52 -6.05
CA VAL A 143 -12.76 -2.79 -4.68
C VAL A 143 -12.88 -4.28 -4.39
N SER A 144 -11.88 -4.82 -3.71
CA SER A 144 -11.80 -6.22 -3.34
C SER A 144 -11.87 -6.39 -1.82
N PRO A 145 -12.21 -7.60 -1.32
CA PRO A 145 -12.24 -7.87 0.11
C PRO A 145 -10.92 -7.50 0.80
N GLY A 146 -11.06 -6.77 1.91
CA GLY A 146 -9.98 -6.36 2.79
C GLY A 146 -9.98 -7.13 4.11
N ARG A 147 -9.25 -6.61 5.08
CA ARG A 147 -9.16 -7.14 6.45
C ARG A 147 -9.51 -6.08 7.47
N VAL A 148 -10.04 -6.54 8.61
CA VAL A 148 -10.20 -5.74 9.82
C VAL A 148 -9.50 -6.40 10.99
N TRP A 149 -8.89 -5.59 11.85
CA TRP A 149 -8.18 -6.04 13.04
C TRP A 149 -8.14 -4.92 14.09
N SER A 150 -7.56 -5.22 15.24
CA SER A 150 -7.10 -4.21 16.19
C SER A 150 -5.65 -4.48 16.56
N GLU A 151 -4.92 -3.42 16.91
CA GLU A 151 -3.51 -3.50 17.27
C GLU A 151 -3.12 -2.45 18.33
N PRO A 152 -2.02 -2.67 19.06
CA PRO A 152 -1.51 -1.70 20.03
C PRO A 152 -1.27 -0.33 19.38
N GLY A 153 -1.69 0.73 20.07
CA GLY A 153 -1.55 2.10 19.60
C GLY A 153 -2.78 2.65 18.87
N ASP A 154 -3.76 1.80 18.53
CA ASP A 154 -5.00 2.25 17.89
C ASP A 154 -6.03 2.84 18.87
N GLY A 155 -5.69 2.98 20.16
CA GLY A 155 -6.48 3.78 21.11
C GLY A 155 -7.93 3.33 21.31
N GLY A 156 -8.22 2.05 21.04
CA GLY A 156 -9.57 1.48 21.09
C GLY A 156 -10.23 1.33 19.72
N PHE A 157 -9.74 2.01 18.68
CA PHE A 157 -10.25 1.84 17.32
C PHE A 157 -9.94 0.45 16.74
N SER A 158 -10.75 0.04 15.78
CA SER A 158 -10.43 -1.02 14.85
C SER A 158 -9.81 -0.43 13.60
N ARG A 159 -8.96 -1.20 12.93
CA ARG A 159 -8.32 -0.83 11.67
C ARG A 159 -8.86 -1.66 10.54
N ALA A 160 -9.05 -1.03 9.41
CA ALA A 160 -9.42 -1.66 8.16
C ALA A 160 -8.37 -1.36 7.10
N SER A 161 -8.12 -2.34 6.23
CA SER A 161 -7.33 -2.14 5.01
C SER A 161 -7.90 -2.98 3.89
N PHE A 162 -7.97 -2.41 2.70
CA PHE A 162 -8.53 -3.09 1.53
C PHE A 162 -7.76 -2.74 0.25
N PRO A 163 -7.61 -3.71 -0.67
CA PRO A 163 -7.07 -3.46 -1.98
C PRO A 163 -8.14 -2.89 -2.93
N PHE A 164 -7.69 -2.07 -3.87
CA PHE A 164 -8.52 -1.54 -4.94
C PHE A 164 -7.72 -1.49 -6.24
N VAL A 165 -8.43 -1.35 -7.35
CA VAL A 165 -7.85 -1.13 -8.67
C VAL A 165 -8.49 0.10 -9.26
N THR A 166 -7.70 1.07 -9.74
CA THR A 166 -8.22 2.11 -10.61
C THR A 166 -8.22 1.60 -12.04
N VAL A 167 -9.33 1.80 -12.73
CA VAL A 167 -9.52 1.46 -14.14
C VAL A 167 -9.69 2.77 -14.88
N ASN A 168 -8.83 3.04 -15.85
CA ASN A 168 -8.88 4.28 -16.60
C ASN A 168 -9.96 4.21 -17.70
N ASP A 169 -10.66 5.33 -17.92
CA ASP A 169 -11.79 5.38 -18.86
C ASP A 169 -11.36 5.49 -20.33
N ILE A 170 -10.14 5.94 -20.57
CA ILE A 170 -9.63 6.27 -21.91
C ILE A 170 -8.47 5.36 -22.36
N SER A 171 -7.95 4.53 -21.47
CA SER A 171 -6.84 3.61 -21.73
C SER A 171 -7.02 2.33 -20.95
N ASN A 172 -6.51 1.21 -21.47
CA ASN A 172 -6.58 -0.08 -20.79
C ASN A 172 -5.50 -0.23 -19.69
N ASN A 173 -5.20 0.85 -18.97
CA ASN A 173 -4.25 0.84 -17.86
C ASN A 173 -5.00 0.69 -16.53
N SER A 174 -4.41 -0.10 -15.63
CA SER A 174 -4.89 -0.31 -14.28
C SER A 174 -3.80 -0.04 -13.26
N HIS A 175 -4.14 0.64 -12.18
CA HIS A 175 -3.25 0.82 -11.04
C HIS A 175 -3.84 0.11 -9.82
N ASN A 176 -3.07 -0.81 -9.24
CA ASN A 176 -3.45 -1.52 -8.04
C ASN A 176 -2.99 -0.71 -6.83
N GLY A 177 -3.91 -0.45 -5.92
CA GLY A 177 -3.66 0.29 -4.70
C GLY A 177 -4.14 -0.42 -3.46
N ILE A 178 -3.71 0.12 -2.33
CA ILE A 178 -4.12 -0.29 -0.99
C ILE A 178 -4.55 0.94 -0.22
N ALA A 179 -5.63 0.80 0.54
CA ALA A 179 -6.19 1.86 1.34
C ALA A 179 -6.42 1.39 2.77
N THR A 180 -6.27 2.29 3.74
CA THR A 180 -6.49 2.01 5.16
C THR A 180 -7.17 3.17 5.87
N PHE A 181 -7.92 2.84 6.90
CA PHE A 181 -8.56 3.77 7.82
C PHE A 181 -8.77 3.07 9.17
N VAL A 182 -9.04 3.85 10.21
CA VAL A 182 -9.48 3.36 11.52
C VAL A 182 -10.93 3.75 11.77
N PHE A 183 -11.64 2.97 12.57
CA PHE A 183 -13.07 3.12 12.79
C PHE A 183 -13.52 2.60 14.16
N ASP A 184 -14.64 3.14 14.62
CA ASP A 184 -15.50 2.58 15.66
C ASP A 184 -16.94 2.46 15.12
N GLU A 185 -17.94 2.19 15.97
CA GLU A 185 -19.33 2.06 15.51
C GLU A 185 -19.93 3.37 14.94
N ASN A 186 -19.36 4.52 15.29
CA ASN A 186 -19.95 5.84 15.05
C ASN A 186 -19.16 6.68 14.04
N GLN A 187 -17.86 6.46 13.93
CA GLN A 187 -16.98 7.30 13.11
C GLN A 187 -15.87 6.51 12.42
N VAL A 188 -15.30 7.16 11.41
CA VAL A 188 -14.14 6.71 10.65
C VAL A 188 -13.14 7.84 10.56
N SER A 189 -11.87 7.49 10.42
CA SER A 189 -10.81 8.44 10.09
C SER A 189 -10.85 8.86 8.61
N SER A 190 -9.92 9.70 8.18
CA SER A 190 -9.61 9.87 6.77
C SER A 190 -9.18 8.55 6.14
N LEU A 191 -9.43 8.40 4.83
CA LEU A 191 -8.90 7.29 4.05
C LEU A 191 -7.48 7.64 3.61
N ARG A 192 -6.50 6.82 3.99
CA ARG A 192 -5.15 6.86 3.43
C ARG A 192 -5.05 5.84 2.31
N LEU A 193 -4.43 6.20 1.19
CA LEU A 193 -4.17 5.25 0.12
C LEU A 193 -2.85 5.50 -0.61
N GLN A 194 -2.35 4.44 -1.25
CA GLN A 194 -1.29 4.53 -2.25
C GLN A 194 -1.45 3.45 -3.34
N ILE A 195 -1.02 3.79 -4.55
CA ILE A 195 -0.82 2.84 -5.65
C ILE A 195 0.50 2.12 -5.42
N VAL A 196 0.48 0.80 -5.58
CA VAL A 196 1.62 -0.09 -5.25
C VAL A 196 2.09 -0.93 -6.43
N GLN A 197 1.30 -0.98 -7.50
CA GLN A 197 1.65 -1.72 -8.71
C GLN A 197 0.86 -1.19 -9.91
N GLU A 198 1.52 -1.12 -11.06
CA GLU A 198 0.93 -0.74 -12.34
C GLU A 198 0.94 -1.92 -13.31
N ALA A 199 0.08 -1.87 -14.32
CA ALA A 199 0.01 -2.88 -15.38
C ALA A 199 0.64 -2.42 -16.71
N ALA A 200 1.01 -1.13 -16.84
CA ALA A 200 1.53 -0.55 -18.07
C ALA A 200 2.93 0.05 -17.86
N SER A 201 3.91 -0.42 -18.65
CA SER A 201 5.31 0.03 -18.56
C SER A 201 5.54 1.49 -18.98
N TRP A 202 4.58 2.12 -19.65
CA TRP A 202 4.67 3.53 -20.11
C TRP A 202 4.00 4.52 -19.14
N ALA A 203 3.43 4.05 -18.03
CA ALA A 203 2.72 4.87 -17.05
C ALA A 203 3.05 4.38 -15.62
N MET A 204 4.34 4.36 -15.28
CA MET A 204 4.85 3.96 -13.96
C MET A 204 4.96 5.18 -13.05
N TYR A 205 4.02 5.30 -12.11
CA TYR A 205 3.87 6.47 -11.26
C TYR A 205 3.47 6.04 -9.86
N ASP A 206 4.18 6.58 -8.86
CA ASP A 206 3.77 6.48 -7.48
C ASP A 206 2.65 7.48 -7.25
N PHE A 207 1.44 6.99 -6.94
CA PHE A 207 0.33 7.85 -6.51
C PHE A 207 0.00 7.58 -5.05
N TRP A 208 -0.26 8.65 -4.29
CA TRP A 208 -0.68 8.53 -2.91
C TRP A 208 -1.54 9.70 -2.49
N GLY A 209 -2.39 9.48 -1.48
CA GLY A 209 -3.34 10.49 -1.04
C GLY A 209 -3.92 10.21 0.32
N GLN A 210 -4.59 11.22 0.85
CA GLN A 210 -5.43 11.11 2.03
C GLN A 210 -6.61 12.04 1.87
N SER A 211 -7.80 11.57 2.20
CA SER A 211 -9.02 12.34 2.09
C SER A 211 -9.96 12.00 3.23
N SER A 212 -10.54 13.03 3.86
CA SER A 212 -11.63 12.84 4.80
C SER A 212 -12.81 12.17 4.08
N MET A 213 -13.52 11.30 4.81
CA MET A 213 -14.70 10.61 4.29
C MET A 213 -15.81 10.65 5.32
N THR A 214 -17.04 10.42 4.87
CA THR A 214 -18.18 10.30 5.79
C THR A 214 -18.61 8.85 5.90
N TYR A 215 -18.95 8.43 7.12
CA TYR A 215 -19.49 7.11 7.40
C TYR A 215 -20.96 7.22 7.75
N ARG A 216 -21.79 6.47 7.05
CA ARG A 216 -23.21 6.29 7.36
C ARG A 216 -23.43 4.83 7.74
N PRO A 217 -23.50 4.51 9.04
CA PRO A 217 -23.86 3.17 9.51
C PRO A 217 -25.30 2.85 9.10
N HIS A 218 -25.53 1.65 8.58
CA HIS A 218 -26.87 1.12 8.37
C HIS A 218 -26.83 -0.39 8.21
N ALA A 219 -27.93 -1.06 8.57
CA ALA A 219 -28.09 -2.47 8.27
C ALA A 219 -28.31 -2.68 6.77
N MET A 220 -27.78 -3.77 6.22
CA MET A 220 -27.99 -4.19 4.85
C MET A 220 -29.09 -5.25 4.81
N ALA A 221 -30.10 -5.02 3.96
CA ALA A 221 -31.22 -5.96 3.84
C ALA A 221 -30.75 -7.37 3.42
N ASP A 222 -29.77 -7.44 2.51
CA ASP A 222 -29.26 -8.71 1.95
C ASP A 222 -28.00 -9.24 2.68
N ARG A 223 -27.72 -8.76 3.90
CA ARG A 223 -26.48 -9.05 4.66
C ARG A 223 -26.14 -10.53 4.76
N ALA A 224 -27.14 -11.39 4.99
CA ALA A 224 -26.95 -12.82 5.13
C ALA A 224 -26.57 -13.49 3.79
N GLN A 225 -27.24 -13.10 2.70
CA GLN A 225 -26.94 -13.64 1.37
C GLN A 225 -25.55 -13.20 0.89
N LEU A 226 -25.16 -11.96 1.17
CA LEU A 226 -23.82 -11.45 0.85
C LEU A 226 -22.73 -12.22 1.60
N ALA A 227 -22.94 -12.57 2.87
CA ALA A 227 -22.00 -13.42 3.61
C ALA A 227 -21.89 -14.84 3.06
N ILE A 228 -23.02 -15.46 2.68
CA ILE A 228 -23.00 -16.79 2.05
C ILE A 228 -22.20 -16.75 0.75
N LYS A 229 -22.47 -15.78 -0.13
CA LYS A 229 -21.71 -15.60 -1.38
C LYS A 229 -20.22 -15.40 -1.11
N PHE A 230 -19.87 -14.60 -0.11
CA PHE A 230 -18.48 -14.40 0.26
C PHE A 230 -17.81 -15.68 0.81
N ALA A 231 -18.52 -16.48 1.60
CA ALA A 231 -18.02 -17.77 2.06
C ALA A 231 -17.79 -18.74 0.89
N GLU A 232 -18.73 -18.84 -0.05
CA GLU A 232 -18.59 -19.67 -1.26
C GLU A 232 -17.41 -19.22 -2.14
N GLU A 233 -17.14 -17.93 -2.23
CA GLU A 233 -15.97 -17.39 -2.94
C GLU A 233 -14.67 -17.79 -2.26
N ARG A 234 -14.62 -17.68 -0.93
CA ARG A 234 -13.45 -18.08 -0.14
C ARG A 234 -13.16 -19.57 -0.25
N ASP A 235 -14.19 -20.41 -0.30
CA ASP A 235 -14.03 -21.86 -0.50
C ASP A 235 -13.49 -22.22 -1.89
N ARG A 236 -13.53 -21.28 -2.84
CA ARG A 236 -12.98 -21.41 -4.20
C ARG A 236 -11.64 -20.70 -4.39
N GLU A 237 -11.09 -20.07 -3.35
CA GLU A 237 -9.78 -19.43 -3.43
C GLU A 237 -8.71 -20.45 -3.81
N VAL A 238 -7.95 -20.15 -4.85
CA VAL A 238 -6.82 -20.95 -5.26
C VAL A 238 -5.77 -20.86 -4.15
N PRO A 239 -5.32 -21.98 -3.55
CA PRO A 239 -4.33 -21.93 -2.49
C PRO A 239 -3.08 -21.17 -2.93
N MET A 240 -2.57 -20.29 -2.06
CA MET A 240 -1.37 -19.52 -2.32
C MET A 240 -0.27 -19.88 -1.31
N ARG A 241 0.96 -20.05 -1.80
CA ARG A 241 2.14 -20.33 -0.99
C ARG A 241 3.24 -19.32 -1.32
N ALA A 242 4.21 -19.18 -0.43
CA ALA A 242 5.36 -18.31 -0.70
C ALA A 242 6.22 -18.88 -1.84
N TRP A 243 6.78 -18.00 -2.67
CA TRP A 243 7.75 -18.35 -3.72
C TRP A 243 8.91 -19.23 -3.22
N SER A 244 9.34 -19.05 -1.96
CA SER A 244 10.39 -19.88 -1.34
C SER A 244 10.01 -21.36 -1.27
N ALA A 245 8.73 -21.70 -1.21
CA ALA A 245 8.23 -23.06 -1.23
C ALA A 245 8.39 -23.76 -2.59
N LEU A 246 8.57 -23.01 -3.69
CA LEU A 246 8.89 -23.58 -5.01
C LEU A 246 10.21 -24.35 -4.99
N LYS A 247 11.18 -23.95 -4.15
CA LYS A 247 12.47 -24.62 -4.04
C LYS A 247 12.36 -26.06 -3.54
N ALA A 248 11.29 -26.36 -2.79
CA ALA A 248 11.02 -27.70 -2.26
C ALA A 248 10.31 -28.61 -3.28
N LEU A 249 9.80 -28.06 -4.39
CA LEU A 249 9.21 -28.85 -5.48
C LEU A 249 10.31 -29.40 -6.39
N ASN A 250 10.08 -30.60 -6.93
CA ASN A 250 10.98 -31.28 -7.87
C ASN A 250 11.02 -30.52 -9.21
N GLY A 251 11.84 -29.46 -9.26
CA GLY A 251 11.86 -28.47 -10.35
C GLY A 251 12.43 -27.10 -9.96
N GLY A 252 12.79 -26.86 -8.68
CA GLY A 252 13.31 -25.57 -8.20
C GLY A 252 14.53 -25.00 -8.97
N LYS A 253 15.25 -25.83 -9.74
CA LYS A 253 16.38 -25.43 -10.59
C LYS A 253 15.96 -24.70 -11.88
N SER A 254 14.70 -24.81 -12.33
CA SER A 254 14.16 -24.17 -13.54
C SER A 254 13.33 -22.90 -13.27
N VAL A 255 13.30 -22.42 -12.01
CA VAL A 255 12.56 -21.22 -11.59
C VAL A 255 13.27 -19.90 -11.92
N PRO A 256 14.61 -19.76 -11.80
CA PRO A 256 15.27 -18.48 -12.07
C PRO A 256 14.98 -17.87 -13.45
N PRO A 257 14.95 -18.64 -14.57
CA PRO A 257 14.67 -18.09 -15.92
C PRO A 257 13.30 -17.43 -16.08
N ILE A 258 12.30 -17.79 -15.27
CA ILE A 258 10.92 -17.27 -15.39
C ILE A 258 10.86 -15.78 -15.00
N ILE A 259 11.74 -15.35 -14.10
CA ILE A 259 11.87 -13.95 -13.67
C ILE A 259 12.52 -13.09 -14.79
N HIS A 260 13.16 -13.72 -15.79
CA HIS A 260 14.10 -13.06 -16.70
C HIS A 260 13.55 -12.72 -18.10
N GLN A 261 12.28 -13.00 -18.42
CA GLN A 261 11.76 -12.83 -19.79
C GLN A 261 11.59 -11.36 -20.25
N HIS A 262 11.77 -10.36 -19.37
CA HIS A 262 11.59 -8.94 -19.72
C HIS A 262 12.89 -8.11 -19.80
N GLY A 263 14.07 -8.75 -19.84
CA GLY A 263 15.32 -8.09 -20.23
C GLY A 263 16.01 -7.21 -19.17
N SER A 264 15.33 -6.78 -18.10
CA SER A 264 15.98 -6.24 -16.89
C SER A 264 15.14 -6.55 -15.63
N ARG A 265 15.81 -6.65 -14.46
CA ARG A 265 15.14 -6.88 -13.16
C ARG A 265 14.40 -5.66 -12.64
N GLU A 266 14.57 -4.51 -13.26
CA GLU A 266 14.27 -3.21 -12.65
C GLU A 266 12.77 -2.84 -12.69
N SER A 267 11.94 -3.63 -13.39
CA SER A 267 10.52 -3.29 -13.61
C SER A 267 9.52 -4.38 -13.18
N VAL A 268 9.97 -5.47 -12.55
CA VAL A 268 9.08 -6.53 -12.06
C VAL A 268 8.90 -6.42 -10.54
N SER A 269 7.72 -5.96 -10.10
CA SER A 269 7.37 -5.84 -8.68
C SER A 269 6.89 -7.16 -8.07
N VAL A 270 6.29 -8.05 -8.87
CA VAL A 270 5.85 -9.39 -8.44
C VAL A 270 5.89 -10.38 -9.61
N ALA A 271 6.22 -11.64 -9.32
CA ALA A 271 6.08 -12.76 -10.24
C ALA A 271 5.31 -13.87 -9.53
N GLY A 272 4.49 -14.62 -10.29
CA GLY A 272 3.71 -15.72 -9.74
C GLY A 272 3.62 -16.91 -10.70
N LEU A 273 3.55 -18.11 -10.14
CA LEU A 273 3.36 -19.36 -10.89
C LEU A 273 2.19 -20.17 -10.34
N ILE A 274 1.42 -20.77 -11.24
CA ILE A 274 0.40 -21.76 -10.86
C ILE A 274 0.95 -23.15 -11.16
N ILE A 275 1.14 -23.95 -10.12
CA ILE A 275 1.59 -25.35 -10.22
C ILE A 275 0.59 -26.21 -9.46
N ASP A 276 0.00 -27.19 -10.14
CA ASP A 276 -0.98 -28.12 -9.58
C ASP A 276 -2.12 -27.44 -8.80
N GLY A 277 -2.62 -26.32 -9.35
CA GLY A 277 -3.70 -25.55 -8.73
C GLY A 277 -3.29 -24.76 -7.48
N VAL A 278 -2.00 -24.48 -7.29
CA VAL A 278 -1.49 -23.63 -6.20
C VAL A 278 -0.71 -22.46 -6.81
N ILE A 279 -1.02 -21.24 -6.36
CA ILE A 279 -0.28 -20.02 -6.69
C ILE A 279 0.99 -19.95 -5.81
N TYR A 280 2.12 -19.60 -6.40
CA TYR A 280 3.41 -19.40 -5.73
C TYR A 280 4.04 -18.07 -6.10
#